data_AF-A0A3D1V5F7-F1
#
_entry.id   AF-A0A3D1V5F7-F1
#
_cell.length_a   1.000
_cell.length_b   1.000
_cell.length_c   1.000
_cell.angle_alpha   90.00
_cell.angle_beta   90.00
_cell.angle_gamma   90.00
#
_symmetry.space_group_name_H-M   'P 1'
#
loop_
_entity.id
_entity.type
_entity.pdbx_description
1 polymer ?
#
loop_
_entity_poly.entity_id
_entity_poly.type
_entity_poly.pdbx_seq_one_letter_code
_entity_poly.pdbx_strand_id
1 'polypeptide(L)'
;MSVVSLLLRTARWQTLFHPLRPPAGQLFGIQMVGYTVTAALPLRLGDVARVYLVGQMDGISKVRVAATVIIERVLDVSTIIIILAVLIPFVPVPNEARIAMTVGIVAISAIGLSIGLSWTRRDALLNLLTRRTNASSGRVWAQITQLSRSAIDGFGVLGSFRAASVAIGYSVVTWLAEGIALWAMLRAFGLPSTPTAALFLLTMSALSMVIPSSPGFVGIYHAVLVESLVSVYYAPRGPAVSFAILTHLVMFAPPVIFGVIYLIREKRIWDELLRWGRTGRADDTGQEPPAARLPG
;
A
#
# COMPACT_ATOMS: atom_id res chain seq x y z
N MET A 1 -7.42 -8.37 -7.73
CA MET A 1 -6.05 -8.92 -7.79
C MET A 1 -6.06 -10.29 -8.38
N SER A 2 -5.54 -10.42 -9.61
CA SER A 2 -5.23 -11.71 -10.20
C SER A 2 -3.96 -12.28 -9.56
N VAL A 3 -3.76 -13.60 -9.63
CA VAL A 3 -2.53 -14.23 -9.10
C VAL A 3 -1.27 -13.62 -9.74
N VAL A 4 -1.36 -13.31 -11.04
CA VAL A 4 -0.29 -12.62 -11.78
C VAL A 4 -0.01 -11.24 -11.17
N SER A 5 -1.05 -10.45 -10.86
CA SER A 5 -0.85 -9.13 -10.26
C SER A 5 -0.25 -9.21 -8.85
N LEU A 6 -0.57 -10.25 -8.07
CA LEU A 6 0.06 -10.48 -6.75
C LEU A 6 1.56 -10.73 -6.88
N LEU A 7 1.99 -11.59 -7.83
CA LEU A 7 3.40 -11.88 -8.07
C LEU A 7 4.16 -10.64 -8.58
N LEU A 8 3.56 -9.90 -9.52
CA LEU A 8 4.15 -8.66 -10.05
C LEU A 8 4.30 -7.60 -8.95
N ARG A 9 3.31 -7.46 -8.06
CA ARG A 9 3.39 -6.56 -6.90
C ARG A 9 4.51 -6.94 -5.95
N THR A 10 4.70 -8.23 -5.67
CA THR A 10 5.83 -8.68 -4.85
C THR A 10 7.18 -8.44 -5.54
N ALA A 11 7.30 -8.74 -6.84
CA ALA A 11 8.52 -8.48 -7.60
C ALA A 11 8.87 -6.99 -7.60
N ARG A 12 7.85 -6.13 -7.81
CA ARG A 12 7.98 -4.68 -7.67
C ARG A 12 8.46 -4.30 -6.27
N TRP A 13 7.81 -4.79 -5.23
CA TRP A 13 8.16 -4.44 -3.86
C TRP A 13 9.59 -4.84 -3.51
N GLN A 14 10.05 -6.01 -3.96
CA GLN A 14 11.44 -6.46 -3.81
C GLN A 14 12.44 -5.47 -4.44
N THR A 15 12.11 -4.89 -5.60
CA THR A 15 12.99 -3.90 -6.26
C THR A 15 13.19 -2.63 -5.44
N LEU A 16 12.21 -2.30 -4.57
CA LEU A 16 12.27 -1.15 -3.68
C LEU A 16 13.16 -1.37 -2.46
N PHE A 17 13.77 -2.54 -2.28
CA PHE A 17 14.76 -2.77 -1.21
C PHE A 17 16.20 -2.49 -1.65
N HIS A 18 16.43 -2.11 -2.91
CA HIS A 18 17.76 -1.90 -3.47
C HIS A 18 18.67 -1.05 -2.55
N PRO A 19 19.93 -1.47 -2.30
CA PRO A 19 20.63 -2.62 -2.88
C PRO A 19 20.33 -3.96 -2.20
N LEU A 20 19.57 -3.97 -1.10
CA LEU A 20 19.17 -5.21 -0.44
C LEU A 20 18.18 -5.98 -1.33
N ARG A 21 18.19 -7.31 -1.21
CA ARG A 21 17.27 -8.20 -1.93
C ARG A 21 16.72 -9.24 -0.95
N PRO A 22 15.66 -8.89 -0.19
CA PRO A 22 15.02 -9.83 0.70
C PRO A 22 14.44 -11.02 -0.11
N PRO A 23 14.37 -12.23 0.45
CA PRO A 23 13.86 -13.40 -0.28
C PRO A 23 12.44 -13.18 -0.81
N ALA A 24 12.24 -13.39 -2.11
CA ALA A 24 10.96 -13.11 -2.78
C ALA A 24 9.79 -13.92 -2.20
N GLY A 25 10.02 -15.19 -1.82
CA GLY A 25 8.99 -16.04 -1.21
C GLY A 25 8.52 -15.53 0.15
N GLN A 26 9.44 -14.99 0.97
CA GLN A 26 9.11 -14.40 2.25
C GLN A 26 8.36 -13.07 2.08
N LEU A 27 8.81 -12.22 1.15
CA LEU A 27 8.07 -10.99 0.80
C LEU A 27 6.69 -11.28 0.24
N PHE A 28 6.54 -12.31 -0.60
CA PHE A 28 5.25 -12.75 -1.11
C PHE A 28 4.32 -13.15 0.04
N GLY A 29 4.79 -14.02 0.93
CA GLY A 29 4.03 -14.47 2.10
C GLY A 29 3.59 -13.29 2.98
N ILE A 30 4.51 -12.41 3.35
CA ILE A 30 4.21 -11.23 4.17
C ILE A 30 3.25 -10.27 3.44
N GLN A 31 3.37 -10.12 2.13
CA GLN A 31 2.43 -9.34 1.32
C GLN A 31 1.00 -9.92 1.42
N MET A 32 0.86 -11.24 1.29
CA MET A 32 -0.43 -11.92 1.40
C MET A 32 -1.01 -11.82 2.81
N VAL A 33 -0.16 -11.91 3.84
CA VAL A 33 -0.56 -11.65 5.24
C VAL A 33 -1.07 -10.22 5.39
N GLY A 34 -0.39 -9.22 4.82
CA GLY A 34 -0.86 -7.83 4.82
C GLY A 34 -2.24 -7.67 4.17
N TYR A 35 -2.49 -8.34 3.04
CA TYR A 35 -3.83 -8.36 2.45
C TYR A 35 -4.86 -9.06 3.32
N THR A 36 -4.49 -10.14 3.98
CA THR A 36 -5.36 -10.85 4.93
C THR A 36 -5.74 -9.97 6.12
N VAL A 37 -4.78 -9.25 6.70
CA VAL A 37 -5.01 -8.28 7.78
C VAL A 37 -5.91 -7.14 7.30
N THR A 38 -5.75 -6.66 6.06
CA THR A 38 -6.62 -5.64 5.47
C THR A 38 -8.05 -6.14 5.25
N ALA A 39 -8.21 -7.42 4.91
CA ALA A 39 -9.51 -8.04 4.77
C ALA A 39 -10.21 -8.22 6.14
N ALA A 40 -9.45 -8.53 7.18
CA ALA A 40 -9.98 -8.81 8.51
C ALA A 40 -10.18 -7.58 9.40
N LEU A 41 -9.34 -6.55 9.28
CA LEU A 41 -9.32 -5.39 10.18
C LEU A 41 -9.68 -4.09 9.45
N PRO A 42 -10.31 -3.12 10.15
CA PRO A 42 -10.55 -1.79 9.61
C PRO A 42 -9.23 -1.01 9.44
N LEU A 43 -9.31 0.19 8.87
CA LEU A 43 -8.19 1.14 8.73
C LEU A 43 -6.98 0.63 7.92
N ARG A 44 -7.11 -0.47 7.16
CA ARG A 44 -6.05 -1.00 6.28
C ARG A 44 -4.74 -1.28 7.02
N LEU A 45 -4.85 -1.78 8.25
CA LEU A 45 -3.69 -2.08 9.08
C LEU A 45 -2.74 -3.13 8.48
N GLY A 46 -3.08 -3.75 7.36
CA GLY A 46 -2.21 -4.65 6.63
C GLY A 46 -0.89 -4.03 6.16
N ASP A 47 -0.87 -2.75 5.78
CA ASP A 47 0.40 -2.09 5.44
C ASP A 47 1.29 -1.91 6.67
N VAL A 48 0.70 -1.63 7.83
CA VAL A 48 1.42 -1.57 9.11
C VAL A 48 1.96 -2.95 9.48
N ALA A 49 1.17 -4.01 9.28
CA ALA A 49 1.60 -5.39 9.50
C ALA A 49 2.79 -5.76 8.60
N ARG A 50 2.79 -5.36 7.32
CA ARG A 50 3.93 -5.56 6.40
C ARG A 50 5.19 -4.85 6.89
N VAL A 51 5.06 -3.59 7.32
CA VAL A 51 6.17 -2.81 7.88
C VAL A 51 6.73 -3.48 9.13
N TYR A 52 5.87 -3.95 10.02
CA TYR A 52 6.28 -4.64 11.23
C TYR A 52 7.01 -5.94 10.93
N LEU A 53 6.41 -6.83 10.12
CA LEU A 53 6.91 -8.18 9.84
C LEU A 53 8.21 -8.17 9.05
N VAL A 54 8.33 -7.37 7.99
CA VAL A 54 9.61 -7.24 7.26
C VAL A 54 10.65 -6.53 8.12
N GLY A 55 10.23 -5.61 8.99
CA GLY A 55 11.13 -4.95 9.93
C GLY A 55 11.71 -5.84 11.03
N GLN A 56 11.27 -7.10 11.13
CA GLN A 56 11.92 -8.14 11.96
C GLN A 56 13.01 -8.90 11.20
N MET A 57 13.15 -8.68 9.89
CA MET A 57 14.18 -9.33 9.10
C MET A 57 15.54 -8.68 9.34
N ASP A 58 16.58 -9.52 9.46
CA ASP A 58 17.94 -9.06 9.71
C ASP A 58 18.41 -8.06 8.64
N GLY A 59 18.98 -6.95 9.09
CA GLY A 59 19.53 -5.91 8.22
C GLY A 59 18.51 -4.97 7.57
N ILE A 60 17.21 -5.08 7.90
CA ILE A 60 16.16 -4.21 7.33
C ILE A 60 15.47 -3.41 8.45
N SER A 61 15.64 -2.08 8.43
CA SER A 61 14.96 -1.22 9.40
C SER A 61 13.49 -0.99 9.06
N LYS A 62 12.62 -0.92 10.08
CA LYS A 62 11.18 -0.62 9.93
C LYS A 62 10.92 0.66 9.14
N VAL A 63 11.73 1.69 9.35
CA VAL A 63 11.65 2.97 8.62
C VAL A 63 11.90 2.77 7.13
N ARG A 64 12.88 1.95 6.75
CA ARG A 64 13.13 1.62 5.35
C ARG A 64 11.94 0.90 4.75
N VAL A 65 11.38 -0.10 5.43
CA VAL A 65 10.18 -0.80 4.94
C VAL A 65 9.02 0.18 4.76
N ALA A 66 8.77 1.06 5.73
CA ALA A 66 7.73 2.08 5.62
C ALA A 66 7.95 2.99 4.39
N ALA A 67 9.18 3.42 4.12
CA ALA A 67 9.50 4.18 2.92
C ALA A 67 9.18 3.39 1.63
N THR A 68 9.50 2.09 1.57
CA THR A 68 9.13 1.26 0.40
C THR A 68 7.63 1.18 0.19
N VAL A 69 6.85 1.01 1.28
CA VAL A 69 5.38 0.96 1.22
C VAL A 69 4.82 2.31 0.77
N ILE A 70 5.35 3.43 1.26
CA ILE A 70 4.95 4.77 0.80
C ILE A 70 5.22 4.94 -0.71
N ILE A 71 6.41 4.54 -1.19
CA ILE A 71 6.76 4.62 -2.61
C ILE A 71 5.80 3.76 -3.46
N GLU A 72 5.43 2.57 -2.99
CA GLU A 72 4.42 1.76 -3.68
C GLU A 72 3.08 2.47 -3.79
N ARG A 73 2.63 3.14 -2.72
CA ARG A 73 1.38 3.91 -2.72
C ARG A 73 1.47 5.10 -3.67
N VAL A 74 2.60 5.79 -3.71
CA VAL A 74 2.83 6.88 -4.69
C VAL A 74 2.74 6.35 -6.12
N LEU A 75 3.38 5.22 -6.44
CA LEU A 75 3.31 4.62 -7.77
C LEU A 75 1.89 4.18 -8.13
N ASP A 76 1.17 3.56 -7.20
CA ASP A 76 -0.22 3.12 -7.40
C ASP A 76 -1.15 4.32 -7.63
N VAL A 77 -1.10 5.35 -6.77
CA VAL A 77 -1.94 6.55 -6.88
C VAL A 77 -1.60 7.35 -8.14
N SER A 78 -0.31 7.49 -8.48
CA SER A 78 0.12 8.16 -9.71
C SER A 78 -0.45 7.47 -10.94
N THR A 79 -0.44 6.13 -10.97
CA THR A 79 -1.00 5.37 -12.09
C THR A 79 -2.50 5.58 -12.23
N ILE A 80 -3.24 5.57 -11.11
CA ILE A 80 -4.69 5.85 -11.10
C ILE A 80 -4.99 7.25 -11.63
N ILE A 81 -4.23 8.27 -11.19
CA ILE A 81 -4.38 9.66 -11.64
C ILE A 81 -4.15 9.77 -13.14
N ILE A 82 -3.09 9.15 -13.66
CA ILE A 82 -2.78 9.18 -15.10
C ILE A 82 -3.91 8.53 -15.91
N ILE A 83 -4.39 7.36 -15.48
CA ILE A 83 -5.50 6.68 -16.16
C ILE A 83 -6.77 7.53 -16.12
N LEU A 84 -7.12 8.11 -14.95
CA LEU A 84 -8.28 8.99 -14.83
C LEU A 84 -8.16 10.24 -15.72
N ALA A 85 -7.00 10.89 -15.75
CA ALA A 85 -6.75 12.05 -16.58
C ALA A 85 -6.96 11.74 -18.07
N VAL A 86 -6.49 10.57 -18.52
CA VAL A 86 -6.71 10.08 -19.89
C VAL A 86 -8.19 9.78 -20.16
N LEU A 87 -8.96 9.35 -19.15
CA LEU A 87 -10.38 9.02 -19.30
C LEU A 87 -11.33 10.23 -19.30
N ILE A 88 -10.93 11.37 -18.74
CA ILE A 88 -11.75 12.60 -18.66
C ILE A 88 -12.45 12.98 -19.98
N PRO A 89 -11.78 12.96 -21.16
CA PRO A 89 -12.44 13.32 -22.43
C PRO A 89 -13.39 12.24 -22.96
N PHE A 90 -13.32 11.01 -22.47
CA PHE A 90 -14.07 9.87 -23.02
C PHE A 90 -15.25 9.42 -22.14
N VAL A 91 -15.21 9.73 -20.84
CA VAL A 91 -16.15 9.22 -19.85
C VAL A 91 -16.55 10.36 -18.91
N PRO A 92 -17.85 10.50 -18.54
CA PRO A 92 -18.26 11.48 -17.54
C PRO A 92 -17.74 11.06 -16.17
N VAL A 93 -16.52 11.47 -15.83
CA VAL A 93 -15.90 11.23 -14.53
C VAL A 93 -16.60 12.06 -13.45
N PRO A 94 -17.13 11.43 -12.38
CA PRO A 94 -17.80 12.12 -11.27
C PRO A 94 -16.91 13.17 -10.60
N ASN A 95 -17.52 14.20 -10.02
CA ASN A 95 -16.79 15.29 -9.36
C ASN A 95 -15.95 14.78 -8.18
N GLU A 96 -16.44 13.79 -7.44
CA GLU A 96 -15.74 13.17 -6.32
C GLU A 96 -14.42 12.52 -6.77
N ALA A 97 -14.44 11.84 -7.92
CA ALA A 97 -13.24 11.24 -8.50
C ALA A 97 -12.24 12.32 -8.98
N ARG A 98 -12.72 13.45 -9.51
CA ARG A 98 -11.87 14.60 -9.88
C ARG A 98 -11.26 15.26 -8.65
N ILE A 99 -12.01 15.42 -7.56
CA ILE A 99 -11.50 15.94 -6.28
C ILE A 99 -10.43 14.98 -5.73
N ALA A 100 -10.70 13.68 -5.71
CA ALA A 100 -9.74 12.67 -5.26
C ALA A 100 -8.44 12.71 -6.08
N MET A 101 -8.56 12.90 -7.41
CA MET A 101 -7.41 13.08 -8.30
C MET A 101 -6.59 14.32 -7.91
N THR A 102 -7.23 15.47 -7.70
CA THR A 102 -6.56 16.73 -7.27
C THR A 102 -5.85 16.55 -5.93
N VAL A 103 -6.51 15.96 -4.93
CA VAL A 103 -5.91 15.66 -3.61
C VAL A 103 -4.69 14.76 -3.78
N GLY A 104 -4.80 13.73 -4.62
CA GLY A 104 -3.69 12.83 -4.93
C GLY A 104 -2.50 13.54 -5.57
N ILE A 105 -2.74 14.43 -6.54
CA ILE A 105 -1.69 15.26 -7.18
C ILE A 105 -0.98 16.12 -6.14
N VAL A 106 -1.73 16.80 -5.27
CA VAL A 106 -1.16 17.64 -4.20
C VAL A 106 -0.31 16.81 -3.24
N ALA A 107 -0.82 15.65 -2.78
CA ALA A 107 -0.11 14.77 -1.87
C ALA A 107 1.20 14.24 -2.48
N ILE A 108 1.16 13.76 -3.73
CA ILE A 108 2.36 13.26 -4.43
C ILE A 108 3.36 14.39 -4.65
N SER A 109 2.90 15.59 -5.03
CA SER A 109 3.76 16.76 -5.21
C SER A 109 4.44 17.16 -3.91
N ALA A 110 3.72 17.13 -2.78
CA ALA A 110 4.28 17.40 -1.45
C ALA A 110 5.31 16.35 -1.03
N ILE A 111 5.06 15.06 -1.28
CA ILE A 111 6.02 13.98 -1.03
C ILE A 111 7.27 14.16 -1.90
N GLY A 112 7.08 14.40 -3.20
CA GLY A 112 8.18 14.64 -4.15
C GLY A 112 9.04 15.84 -3.77
N LEU A 113 8.41 16.96 -3.39
CA LEU A 113 9.10 18.15 -2.89
C LEU A 113 9.89 17.84 -1.60
N SER A 114 9.28 17.12 -0.66
CA SER A 114 9.93 16.73 0.59
C SER A 114 11.17 15.88 0.35
N ILE A 115 11.09 14.94 -0.60
CA ILE A 115 12.22 14.08 -1.00
C ILE A 115 13.30 14.91 -1.71
N GLY A 116 12.92 15.78 -2.67
CA GLY A 116 13.85 16.64 -3.40
C GLY A 116 14.59 17.62 -2.49
N LEU A 117 13.90 18.24 -1.53
CA LEU A 117 14.50 19.08 -0.50
C LEU A 117 15.44 18.27 0.41
N SER A 118 15.05 17.05 0.79
CA SER A 118 15.88 16.17 1.62
C SER A 118 17.16 15.72 0.91
N TRP A 119 17.16 15.60 -0.42
CA TRP A 119 18.35 15.29 -1.20
C TRP A 119 19.26 16.49 -1.42
N THR A 120 18.70 17.63 -1.85
CA THR A 120 19.50 18.85 -2.11
C THR A 120 20.10 19.43 -0.84
N ARG A 121 19.46 19.23 0.31
CA ARG A 121 19.94 19.69 1.62
C ARG A 121 20.40 18.55 2.52
N ARG A 122 20.75 17.38 1.97
CA ARG A 122 21.10 16.19 2.76
C ARG A 122 22.19 16.49 3.80
N ASP A 123 23.29 17.08 3.37
CA ASP A 123 24.42 17.38 4.25
C ASP A 123 24.10 18.53 5.23
N ALA A 124 23.32 19.52 4.80
CA ALA A 124 22.87 20.60 5.68
C ALA A 124 21.88 20.11 6.75
N LEU A 125 20.95 19.21 6.40
CA LEU A 125 20.00 18.58 7.32
C LEU A 125 20.73 17.67 8.30
N LEU A 126 21.64 16.83 7.80
CA LEU A 126 22.47 15.97 8.66
C LEU A 126 23.36 16.82 9.58
N ASN A 127 23.94 17.92 9.11
CA ASN A 127 24.76 18.83 9.92
C ASN A 127 23.95 19.63 10.95
N LEU A 128 22.74 20.05 10.63
CA LEU A 128 21.83 20.69 11.59
C LEU A 128 21.41 19.71 12.68
N LEU A 129 21.09 18.47 12.30
CA LEU A 129 20.75 17.40 13.22
C LEU A 129 21.95 17.06 14.12
N THR A 130 23.16 16.92 13.58
CA THR A 130 24.36 16.58 14.36
C THR A 130 24.87 17.73 15.26
N ARG A 131 24.73 18.99 14.82
CA ARG A 131 25.05 20.17 15.66
C ARG A 131 24.12 20.26 16.88
N ARG A 132 22.83 19.97 16.71
CA ARG A 132 21.86 19.88 17.81
C ARG A 132 22.13 18.66 18.70
N THR A 133 22.53 17.51 18.15
CA THR A 133 22.84 16.32 18.96
C THR A 133 24.08 16.49 19.84
N ASN A 134 25.11 17.20 19.38
CA ASN A 134 26.28 17.49 20.23
C ASN A 134 25.97 18.49 21.35
N ALA A 135 24.94 19.33 21.18
CA ALA A 135 24.46 20.25 22.21
C ALA A 135 23.52 19.56 23.23
N SER A 136 22.93 18.41 22.90
CA SER A 136 22.09 17.63 23.83
C SER A 136 22.38 16.13 23.70
N SER A 137 23.15 15.60 24.64
CA SER A 137 23.60 14.20 24.76
C SER A 137 22.48 13.20 25.15
N GLY A 138 21.25 13.45 24.71
CA GLY A 138 20.09 12.62 25.04
C GLY A 138 19.95 11.40 24.12
N ARG A 139 19.62 10.24 24.70
CA ARG A 139 19.28 8.99 24.00
C ARG A 139 18.21 9.19 22.90
N VAL A 140 17.31 10.16 23.09
CA VAL A 140 16.28 10.59 22.13
C VAL A 140 16.88 11.16 20.83
N TRP A 141 17.95 11.96 20.92
CA TRP A 141 18.56 12.59 19.75
C TRP A 141 19.37 11.60 18.90
N ALA A 142 20.00 10.61 19.54
CA ALA A 142 20.61 9.48 18.84
C ALA A 142 19.56 8.69 18.04
N GLN A 143 18.39 8.44 18.63
CA GLN A 143 17.27 7.78 17.95
C GLN A 143 16.74 8.62 16.78
N ILE A 144 16.51 9.93 16.95
CA ILE A 144 16.06 10.83 15.88
C ILE A 144 17.05 10.82 14.71
N THR A 145 18.35 10.85 14.99
CA THR A 145 19.39 10.83 13.95
C THR A 145 19.41 9.51 13.18
N GLN A 146 19.27 8.38 13.89
CA GLN A 146 19.19 7.05 13.27
C GLN A 146 17.91 6.86 12.44
N LEU A 147 16.77 7.36 12.92
CA LEU A 147 15.51 7.37 12.19
C LEU A 147 15.63 8.21 10.91
N SER A 148 16.23 9.40 11.00
CA SER A 148 16.41 10.31 9.87
C SER A 148 17.34 9.70 8.80
N ARG A 149 18.46 9.09 9.19
CA ARG A 149 19.34 8.35 8.27
C ARG A 149 18.60 7.19 7.60
N SER A 150 17.86 6.39 8.39
CA SER A 150 17.08 5.27 7.87
C SER A 150 15.98 5.71 6.90
N ALA A 151 15.36 6.88 7.12
CA ALA A 151 14.37 7.46 6.21
C ALA A 151 15.01 7.92 4.90
N ILE A 152 16.11 8.68 4.98
CA ILE A 152 16.86 9.14 3.80
C ILE A 152 17.34 7.95 2.97
N ASP A 153 17.88 6.92 3.61
CA ASP A 153 18.33 5.70 2.95
C ASP A 153 17.15 4.90 2.36
N GLY A 154 16.00 4.89 3.03
CA GLY A 154 14.77 4.26 2.54
C GLY A 154 14.19 4.92 1.28
N PHE A 155 14.30 6.25 1.18
CA PHE A 155 13.99 6.99 -0.05
C PHE A 155 15.15 6.97 -1.08
N GLY A 156 16.33 6.47 -0.69
CA GLY A 156 17.50 6.32 -1.56
C GLY A 156 17.29 5.41 -2.77
N VAL A 157 16.23 4.58 -2.76
CA VAL A 157 15.77 3.81 -3.92
C VAL A 157 15.46 4.70 -5.12
N LEU A 158 14.88 5.88 -4.89
CA LEU A 158 14.65 6.87 -5.95
C LEU A 158 15.98 7.35 -6.54
N GLY A 159 17.09 7.23 -5.79
CA GLY A 159 18.43 7.60 -6.23
C GLY A 159 19.03 6.63 -7.24
N SER A 160 18.49 5.41 -7.31
CA SER A 160 18.83 4.44 -8.36
C SER A 160 17.81 4.55 -9.49
N PHE A 161 18.17 5.26 -10.56
CA PHE A 161 17.34 5.39 -11.75
C PHE A 161 16.89 4.01 -12.28
N ARG A 162 17.80 3.03 -12.32
CA ARG A 162 17.48 1.66 -12.75
C ARG A 162 16.42 1.01 -11.86
N ALA A 163 16.53 1.10 -10.53
CA ALA A 163 15.54 0.50 -9.63
C ALA A 163 14.18 1.20 -9.77
N ALA A 164 14.18 2.53 -9.88
CA ALA A 164 12.97 3.31 -10.09
C ALA A 164 12.27 2.95 -11.43
N SER A 165 13.01 2.89 -12.55
CA SER A 165 12.45 2.51 -13.85
C SER A 165 11.89 1.10 -13.85
N VAL A 166 12.56 0.15 -13.20
CA VAL A 166 12.05 -1.23 -13.06
C VAL A 166 10.77 -1.26 -12.22
N ALA A 167 10.70 -0.53 -11.11
CA ALA A 167 9.50 -0.45 -10.27
C ALA A 167 8.31 0.19 -11.01
N ILE A 168 8.56 1.21 -11.84
CA ILE A 168 7.56 1.81 -12.73
C ILE A 168 7.09 0.79 -13.76
N GLY A 169 8.01 0.07 -14.41
CA GLY A 169 7.68 -1.00 -15.36
C GLY A 169 6.77 -2.06 -14.75
N TYR A 170 7.10 -2.57 -13.55
CA TYR A 170 6.23 -3.51 -12.84
C TYR A 170 4.86 -2.90 -12.51
N SER A 171 4.80 -1.61 -12.16
CA SER A 171 3.51 -0.94 -11.89
C SER A 171 2.64 -0.95 -13.14
N VAL A 172 3.18 -0.53 -14.29
CA VAL A 172 2.46 -0.54 -15.58
C VAL A 172 1.92 -1.93 -15.90
N VAL A 173 2.77 -2.96 -15.84
CA VAL A 173 2.36 -4.34 -16.14
C VAL A 173 1.32 -4.86 -15.13
N THR A 174 1.45 -4.51 -13.85
CA THR A 174 0.46 -4.87 -12.81
C THR A 174 -0.91 -4.28 -13.11
N TRP A 175 -0.97 -2.98 -13.42
CA TRP A 175 -2.22 -2.28 -13.71
C TRP A 175 -2.85 -2.75 -15.03
N LEU A 176 -2.04 -3.05 -16.06
CA LEU A 176 -2.53 -3.66 -17.30
C LEU A 176 -3.13 -5.05 -17.04
N ALA A 177 -2.47 -5.89 -16.24
CA ALA A 177 -2.99 -7.21 -15.89
C ALA A 177 -4.32 -7.13 -15.13
N GLU A 178 -4.48 -6.18 -14.20
CA GLU A 178 -5.76 -5.95 -13.49
C GLU A 178 -6.84 -5.41 -14.45
N GLY A 179 -6.48 -4.49 -15.36
CA GLY A 179 -7.40 -3.96 -16.36
C GLY A 179 -7.90 -5.02 -17.33
N ILE A 180 -7.01 -5.90 -17.81
CA ILE A 180 -7.37 -7.05 -18.66
C ILE A 180 -8.29 -8.01 -17.90
N ALA A 181 -8.00 -8.29 -16.62
CA ALA A 181 -8.85 -9.15 -15.80
C ALA A 181 -10.26 -8.56 -15.61
N LEU A 182 -10.37 -7.27 -15.32
CA LEU A 182 -11.67 -6.58 -15.23
C LEU A 182 -12.41 -6.58 -16.56
N TRP A 183 -11.70 -6.33 -17.65
CA TRP A 183 -12.28 -6.37 -19.00
C TRP A 183 -12.82 -7.75 -19.37
N ALA A 184 -12.07 -8.81 -19.05
CA ALA A 184 -12.51 -10.19 -19.25
C ALA A 184 -13.77 -10.50 -18.43
N MET A 185 -13.85 -10.03 -17.17
CA MET A 185 -15.05 -10.19 -16.37
C MET A 185 -16.24 -9.38 -16.91
N LEU A 186 -16.04 -8.16 -17.40
CA LEU A 186 -17.14 -7.41 -18.03
C LEU A 186 -17.75 -8.19 -19.20
N ARG A 187 -16.90 -8.78 -20.05
CA ARG A 187 -17.34 -9.64 -21.15
C ARG A 187 -18.07 -10.88 -20.65
N ALA A 188 -17.56 -11.54 -19.60
CA ALA A 188 -18.17 -12.75 -19.05
C ALA A 188 -19.59 -12.52 -18.49
N PHE A 189 -19.88 -11.31 -17.99
CA PHE A 189 -21.20 -10.93 -17.47
C PHE A 189 -22.12 -10.30 -18.52
N GLY A 190 -21.67 -10.16 -19.77
CA GLY A 190 -22.42 -9.47 -20.82
C GLY A 190 -22.64 -7.98 -20.51
N LEU A 191 -21.76 -7.36 -19.73
CA LEU A 191 -21.81 -5.95 -19.38
C LEU A 191 -21.06 -5.09 -20.42
N PRO A 192 -21.31 -3.76 -20.47
CA PRO A 192 -20.56 -2.85 -21.32
C PRO A 192 -19.03 -3.02 -21.13
N SER A 193 -18.37 -3.56 -22.15
CA SER A 193 -16.97 -4.02 -22.06
C SER A 193 -16.05 -3.26 -23.01
N THR A 194 -16.24 -1.94 -23.17
CA THR A 194 -15.27 -1.12 -23.89
C THR A 194 -13.96 -1.02 -23.08
N PRO A 195 -12.80 -0.75 -23.71
CA PRO A 195 -11.57 -0.49 -22.98
C PRO A 195 -11.71 0.66 -21.97
N THR A 196 -12.50 1.69 -22.30
CA THR A 196 -12.82 2.80 -21.39
C THR A 196 -13.63 2.34 -20.17
N ALA A 197 -14.58 1.42 -20.34
CA ALA A 197 -15.33 0.83 -19.23
C ALA A 197 -14.42 0.05 -18.27
N ALA A 198 -13.53 -0.79 -18.82
CA ALA A 198 -12.60 -1.55 -18.00
C ALA A 198 -11.63 -0.64 -17.22
N LEU A 199 -11.04 0.37 -17.89
CA LEU A 199 -10.13 1.31 -17.26
C LEU A 199 -10.83 2.21 -16.23
N PHE A 200 -12.07 2.62 -16.50
CA PHE A 200 -12.86 3.41 -15.56
C PHE A 200 -13.23 2.60 -14.32
N LEU A 201 -13.68 1.35 -14.47
CA LEU A 201 -13.95 0.50 -13.31
C LEU A 201 -12.67 0.14 -12.55
N LEU A 202 -11.54 -0.02 -13.24
CA LEU A 202 -10.25 -0.23 -12.61
C LEU A 202 -9.90 0.94 -11.69
N THR A 203 -9.98 2.18 -12.17
CA THR A 203 -9.68 3.36 -11.34
C THR A 203 -10.71 3.57 -10.24
N MET A 204 -11.98 3.33 -10.51
CA MET A 204 -13.04 3.49 -9.50
C MET A 204 -12.96 2.45 -8.40
N SER A 205 -12.64 1.20 -8.74
CA SER A 205 -12.36 0.14 -7.78
C SER A 205 -11.14 0.46 -6.90
N ALA A 206 -10.11 1.08 -7.49
CA ALA A 206 -8.92 1.47 -6.75
C ALA A 206 -9.20 2.67 -5.82
N LEU A 207 -9.99 3.66 -6.26
CA LEU A 207 -10.40 4.81 -5.46
C LEU A 207 -11.34 4.43 -4.32
N SER A 208 -12.26 3.47 -4.52
CA SER A 208 -13.07 2.94 -3.41
C SER A 208 -12.17 2.30 -2.35
N MET A 209 -11.09 1.66 -2.81
CA MET A 209 -9.99 1.21 -1.99
C MET A 209 -8.95 2.32 -1.72
N VAL A 210 -9.30 3.59 -1.60
CA VAL A 210 -8.48 4.58 -0.86
C VAL A 210 -9.13 4.94 0.47
N ILE A 211 -10.47 4.95 0.51
CA ILE A 211 -11.24 5.33 1.69
C ILE A 211 -11.05 4.26 2.79
N PRO A 212 -10.56 4.61 3.99
CA PRO A 212 -10.50 3.71 5.13
C PRO A 212 -11.92 3.54 5.68
N SER A 213 -12.61 2.50 5.24
CA SER A 213 -14.00 2.25 5.57
C SER A 213 -14.14 0.93 6.35
N SER A 214 -14.75 -0.08 5.74
CA SER A 214 -15.03 -1.38 6.32
C SER A 214 -13.87 -2.39 6.10
N PRO A 215 -13.78 -3.44 6.94
CA PRO A 215 -12.91 -4.58 6.67
C PRO A 215 -13.11 -5.12 5.24
N GLY A 216 -12.00 -5.31 4.52
CA GLY A 216 -12.04 -5.78 3.12
C GLY A 216 -12.75 -4.86 2.13
N PHE A 217 -13.09 -3.63 2.51
CA PHE A 217 -13.83 -2.65 1.69
C PHE A 217 -15.23 -3.12 1.25
N VAL A 218 -15.81 -4.07 1.99
CA VAL A 218 -17.16 -4.58 1.76
C VAL A 218 -18.15 -3.41 1.85
N GLY A 219 -18.97 -3.24 0.83
CA GLY A 219 -19.94 -2.15 0.75
C GLY A 219 -19.46 -1.03 -0.15
N ILE A 220 -18.40 -0.29 0.21
CA ILE A 220 -17.91 0.83 -0.62
C ILE A 220 -17.45 0.35 -1.99
N TYR A 221 -16.76 -0.79 -2.06
CA TYR A 221 -16.32 -1.39 -3.32
C TYR A 221 -17.52 -1.76 -4.20
N HIS A 222 -18.54 -2.40 -3.61
CA HIS A 222 -19.75 -2.81 -4.32
C HIS A 222 -20.54 -1.61 -4.82
N ALA A 223 -20.78 -0.63 -3.96
CA ALA A 223 -21.51 0.59 -4.30
C ALA A 223 -20.84 1.34 -5.44
N VAL A 224 -19.53 1.57 -5.35
CA VAL A 224 -18.79 2.29 -6.39
C VAL A 224 -18.82 1.57 -7.74
N LEU A 225 -18.63 0.25 -7.78
CA LEU A 225 -18.69 -0.50 -9.04
C LEU A 225 -20.10 -0.55 -9.63
N VAL A 226 -21.13 -0.76 -8.80
CA VAL A 226 -22.53 -0.75 -9.24
C VAL A 226 -22.89 0.62 -9.81
N GLU A 227 -22.61 1.69 -9.08
CA GLU A 227 -22.92 3.05 -9.54
C GLU A 227 -22.10 3.44 -10.77
N SER A 228 -20.83 3.03 -10.87
CA SER A 228 -20.04 3.23 -12.08
C SER A 228 -20.66 2.53 -13.29
N LEU A 229 -21.14 1.30 -13.15
CA LEU A 229 -21.77 0.56 -14.25
C LEU A 229 -23.15 1.10 -14.62
N VAL A 230 -23.99 1.39 -13.63
CA VAL A 230 -25.37 1.82 -13.83
C VAL A 230 -25.45 3.26 -14.30
N SER A 231 -24.72 4.17 -13.66
CA SER A 231 -24.89 5.61 -13.89
C SER A 231 -24.03 6.14 -15.04
N VAL A 232 -22.89 5.50 -15.33
CA VAL A 232 -21.99 5.93 -16.43
C VAL A 232 -22.17 5.09 -17.69
N TYR A 233 -22.40 3.78 -17.53
CA TYR A 233 -22.50 2.85 -18.66
C TYR A 233 -23.92 2.31 -18.88
N TYR A 234 -24.91 2.80 -18.14
CA TYR A 234 -26.33 2.43 -18.28
C TYR A 234 -26.58 0.93 -18.19
N ALA A 235 -25.74 0.21 -17.44
CA ALA A 235 -25.86 -1.23 -17.28
C ALA A 235 -27.08 -1.60 -16.39
N PRO A 236 -27.74 -2.74 -16.64
CA PRO A 236 -28.78 -3.23 -15.74
C PRO A 236 -28.24 -3.49 -14.32
N ARG A 237 -28.95 -3.00 -13.30
CA ARG A 237 -28.48 -3.05 -11.90
C ARG A 237 -28.23 -4.47 -11.37
N GLY A 238 -29.08 -5.44 -11.72
CA GLY A 238 -28.92 -6.83 -11.28
C GLY A 238 -27.57 -7.47 -11.69
N PRO A 239 -27.26 -7.50 -13.00
CA PRO A 239 -25.94 -7.89 -13.50
C PRO A 239 -24.78 -7.08 -12.90
N ALA A 240 -24.94 -5.76 -12.73
CA ALA A 240 -23.90 -4.92 -12.13
C ALA A 240 -23.61 -5.29 -10.65
N VAL A 241 -24.64 -5.61 -9.86
CA VAL A 241 -24.49 -6.10 -8.48
C VAL A 241 -23.79 -7.45 -8.46
N SER A 242 -24.21 -8.36 -9.34
CA SER A 242 -23.60 -9.70 -9.47
C SER A 242 -22.12 -9.59 -9.86
N PHE A 243 -21.80 -8.72 -10.82
CA PHE A 243 -20.44 -8.39 -11.20
C PHE A 243 -19.65 -7.86 -10.01
N ALA A 244 -20.15 -6.85 -9.30
CA ALA A 244 -19.42 -6.25 -8.19
C ALA A 244 -19.09 -7.27 -7.07
N ILE A 245 -20.04 -8.13 -6.71
CA ILE A 245 -19.85 -9.20 -5.70
C ILE A 245 -18.80 -10.21 -6.15
N LEU A 246 -18.94 -10.74 -7.37
CA LEU A 246 -18.02 -11.77 -7.87
C LEU A 246 -16.62 -11.21 -8.14
N THR A 247 -16.53 -9.98 -8.62
CA THR A 247 -15.26 -9.26 -8.77
C THR A 247 -14.59 -9.09 -7.42
N HIS A 248 -15.32 -8.66 -6.39
CA HIS A 248 -14.78 -8.56 -5.02
C HIS A 248 -14.26 -9.90 -4.54
N LEU A 249 -15.06 -10.97 -4.65
CA LEU A 249 -14.65 -12.31 -4.24
C LEU A 249 -13.37 -12.78 -4.97
N VAL A 250 -13.36 -12.71 -6.31
CA VAL A 250 -12.22 -13.13 -7.14
C VAL A 250 -10.97 -12.31 -6.85
N MET A 251 -11.12 -11.03 -6.51
CA MET A 251 -9.99 -10.15 -6.24
C MET A 251 -9.42 -10.26 -4.83
N PHE A 252 -10.26 -10.59 -3.83
CA PHE A 252 -9.87 -10.62 -2.42
C PHE A 252 -9.62 -12.04 -1.89
N ALA A 253 -10.27 -13.07 -2.45
CA ALA A 253 -10.09 -14.44 -1.97
C ALA A 253 -8.67 -14.97 -2.19
N PRO A 254 -8.02 -14.85 -3.37
CA PRO A 254 -6.68 -15.38 -3.57
C PRO A 254 -5.63 -14.86 -2.57
N PRO A 255 -5.48 -13.53 -2.34
CA PRO A 255 -4.49 -13.07 -1.37
C PRO A 255 -4.81 -13.47 0.07
N VAL A 256 -6.10 -13.59 0.44
CA VAL A 256 -6.50 -14.09 1.77
C VAL A 256 -6.16 -15.58 1.91
N ILE A 257 -6.47 -16.40 0.91
CA ILE A 257 -6.16 -17.84 0.92
C ILE A 257 -4.66 -18.05 1.05
N PHE A 258 -3.86 -17.37 0.23
CA PHE A 258 -2.40 -17.50 0.31
C PHE A 258 -1.85 -16.98 1.63
N GLY A 259 -2.40 -15.89 2.18
CA GLY A 259 -1.97 -15.35 3.45
C GLY A 259 -2.26 -16.29 4.62
N VAL A 260 -3.44 -16.89 4.65
CA VAL A 260 -3.82 -17.91 5.65
C VAL A 260 -2.93 -19.15 5.53
N ILE A 261 -2.70 -19.66 4.31
CA ILE A 261 -1.78 -20.79 4.09
C ILE A 261 -0.37 -20.44 4.59
N TYR A 262 0.11 -19.23 4.33
CA TYR A 262 1.43 -18.79 4.77
C TYR A 262 1.51 -18.70 6.30
N LEU A 263 0.49 -18.17 6.98
CA LEU A 263 0.42 -18.12 8.44
C LEU A 263 0.41 -19.50 9.09
N ILE A 264 -0.28 -20.48 8.49
CA ILE A 264 -0.32 -21.85 9.00
C ILE A 264 1.06 -22.52 8.85
N ARG A 265 1.75 -22.29 7.72
CA ARG A 265 3.07 -22.87 7.45
C ARG A 265 4.19 -22.21 8.26
N GLU A 266 4.13 -20.90 8.42
CA GLU A 266 5.18 -20.10 9.06
C GLU A 266 4.75 -19.65 10.46
N LYS A 267 4.83 -20.56 11.43
CA LYS A 267 4.45 -20.29 12.84
C LYS A 267 5.11 -19.04 13.41
N ARG A 268 6.37 -18.77 13.05
CA ARG A 268 7.08 -17.55 13.47
C ARG A 268 6.35 -16.27 13.05
N ILE A 269 5.83 -16.22 11.82
CA ILE A 269 5.11 -15.04 11.30
C ILE A 269 3.78 -14.86 12.04
N TRP A 270 3.10 -15.97 12.35
CA TRP A 270 1.89 -15.94 13.18
C TRP A 270 2.18 -15.39 14.58
N ASP A 271 3.23 -15.88 15.23
CA ASP A 271 3.63 -15.43 16.57
C ASP A 271 4.02 -13.95 16.58
N GLU A 272 4.76 -13.49 15.57
CA GLU A 272 5.10 -12.07 15.41
C GLU A 272 3.85 -11.20 15.22
N LEU A 273 2.88 -11.64 14.43
CA LEU A 273 1.62 -10.92 14.24
C LEU A 273 0.80 -10.83 15.54
N LEU A 274 0.77 -11.91 16.34
CA LEU A 274 0.12 -11.91 17.65
C LEU A 274 0.85 -10.99 18.65
N ARG A 275 2.18 -10.98 18.64
CA ARG A 275 2.98 -10.05 19.46
C ARG A 275 2.68 -8.61 19.12
N TRP A 276 2.61 -8.27 17.84
CA TRP A 276 2.23 -6.94 17.37
C TRP A 276 0.85 -6.50 17.92
N GLY A 277 -0.14 -7.39 17.88
CA GLY A 277 -1.47 -7.13 18.45
C GLY A 277 -1.47 -6.92 19.97
N ARG A 278 -0.54 -7.54 20.72
CA ARG A 278 -0.40 -7.36 22.17
C ARG A 278 0.32 -6.05 22.52
N THR A 279 1.35 -5.68 21.77
CA THR A 279 2.07 -4.42 22.02
C THR A 279 1.17 -3.19 21.85
N GLY A 280 0.22 -3.21 20.91
CA GLY A 280 -0.75 -2.12 20.75
C GLY A 280 -1.78 -2.01 21.89
N ARG A 281 -2.01 -3.08 22.66
CA ARG A 281 -2.90 -3.06 23.84
C ARG A 281 -2.19 -2.61 25.11
N ALA A 282 -0.89 -2.86 25.23
CA ALA A 282 -0.12 -2.49 26.43
C ALA A 282 -0.01 -0.96 26.59
N ASP A 283 0.23 -0.22 25.49
CA ASP A 283 0.29 1.25 25.51
C ASP A 283 -1.06 1.92 25.82
N ASP A 284 -2.18 1.25 25.53
CA ASP A 284 -3.55 1.77 25.77
C ASP A 284 -4.05 1.53 27.21
N THR A 285 -3.41 0.61 27.94
CA THR A 285 -3.82 0.22 29.31
C THR A 285 -3.10 0.97 30.43
N GLY A 286 -2.18 1.89 30.14
CA GLY A 286 -1.55 2.76 31.15
C GLY A 286 -1.02 2.02 32.38
N GLN A 287 -0.57 0.76 32.23
CA GLN A 287 0.01 0.03 33.34
C GLN A 287 1.39 0.62 33.62
N GLU A 288 1.43 1.52 34.60
CA GLU A 288 2.67 1.93 35.25
C GLU A 288 3.50 0.68 35.57
N PRO A 289 4.80 0.67 35.25
CA PRO A 289 5.66 -0.42 35.65
C PRO A 289 5.61 -0.55 37.18
N PRO A 290 5.46 -1.78 37.73
CA PRO A 290 5.35 -1.97 39.16
C PRO A 290 6.55 -1.32 39.86
N ALA A 291 6.25 -0.40 40.78
CA ALA A 291 7.25 0.32 41.55
C ALA A 291 8.26 -0.67 42.12
N ALA A 292 9.52 -0.50 41.76
CA ALA A 292 10.62 -1.24 42.34
C ALA A 292 10.56 -1.05 43.86
N ARG A 293 10.24 -2.12 44.60
CA ARG A 293 10.38 -2.12 46.05
C ARG A 293 11.86 -1.92 46.34
N LEU A 294 12.21 -0.74 46.85
CA LEU A 294 13.50 -0.53 47.48
C LEU A 294 13.60 -1.47 48.69
N PRO A 295 14.73 -2.17 48.87
CA PRO A 295 14.96 -2.90 50.11
C PRO A 295 15.15 -1.91 51.26
N GLY A 296 14.26 -1.99 52.25
CA GLY A 296 14.27 -1.24 53.50
C GLY A 296 13.22 -1.83 54.44
#